data_AF-A0A4S4D704-F1
#
_entry.id   AF-A0A4S4D704-F1
#
_cell.length_a   1.000
_cell.length_b   1.000
_cell.length_c   1.000
_cell.angle_alpha   90.00
_cell.angle_beta   90.00
_cell.angle_gamma   90.00
#
_symmetry.space_group_name_H-M   'P 1'
#
loop_
_entity.id
_entity.type
_entity.pdbx_description
1 polymer ?
#
loop_
_entity_poly.entity_id
_entity_poly.type
_entity_poly.pdbx_seq_one_letter_code
_entity_poly.pdbx_strand_id
1 'polypeptide(L)'
;MEGRDAISKSCKRVKVYRLSGDGKWDDQGTGHVTVDYLERAEELSLFVIDEEDNETLLVHRISSDDIYRKQEDTIISWRDPKFSTELALSFQETTGCSYIWDNICSVQRNMHFNTLNNETYHSVNSELRELPAVELSTLPIILKVESDALVFVLVIILF
;
A
#
# COMPACT_ATOMS: atom_id res chain seq x y z
N MET A 1 -22.49 11.79 -21.86
CA MET A 1 -21.16 11.20 -21.55
C MET A 1 -20.84 11.24 -20.06
N GLU A 2 -21.61 11.94 -19.21
CA GLU A 2 -21.39 12.09 -17.76
C GLU A 2 -21.43 10.80 -16.90
N GLY A 3 -22.00 9.70 -17.38
CA GLY A 3 -22.18 8.50 -16.55
C GLY A 3 -20.90 7.68 -16.26
N ARG A 4 -19.88 7.77 -17.12
CA ARG A 4 -18.64 6.96 -16.96
C ARG A 4 -17.63 7.60 -16.02
N ASP A 5 -17.56 8.94 -16.00
CA ASP A 5 -16.64 9.68 -15.15
C ASP A 5 -17.10 9.72 -13.69
N ALA A 6 -18.41 9.67 -13.43
CA ALA A 6 -18.93 9.55 -12.07
C ALA A 6 -18.61 8.19 -11.43
N ILE A 7 -18.72 7.11 -12.21
CA ILE A 7 -18.39 5.74 -11.75
C ILE A 7 -16.87 5.61 -11.51
N SER A 8 -16.05 6.20 -12.38
CA SER A 8 -14.58 6.17 -12.23
C SER A 8 -14.06 7.02 -11.07
N LYS A 9 -14.83 8.03 -10.64
CA LYS A 9 -14.56 8.84 -9.44
C LYS A 9 -15.04 8.14 -8.17
N SER A 10 -16.28 7.63 -8.15
CA SER A 10 -16.84 6.88 -7.00
C SER A 10 -15.99 5.68 -6.63
N CYS A 11 -15.51 4.92 -7.62
CA CYS A 11 -14.65 3.76 -7.36
C CYS A 11 -13.24 4.10 -6.87
N LYS A 12 -12.89 5.38 -6.71
CA LYS A 12 -11.58 5.82 -6.19
C LYS A 12 -11.72 6.63 -4.90
N ARG A 13 -12.94 6.77 -4.36
CA ARG A 13 -13.19 7.55 -3.17
C ARG A 13 -12.72 6.80 -1.91
N VAL A 14 -11.91 7.46 -1.09
CA VAL A 14 -11.30 6.91 0.12
C VAL A 14 -11.29 7.90 1.27
N LYS A 15 -11.41 7.39 2.50
CA LYS A 15 -10.99 8.10 3.71
C LYS A 15 -9.55 7.75 4.07
N VAL A 16 -8.76 8.75 4.44
CA VAL A 16 -7.38 8.58 4.90
C VAL A 16 -7.38 8.61 6.42
N TYR A 17 -6.77 7.60 7.04
CA TYR A 17 -6.62 7.56 8.49
C TYR A 17 -5.16 7.43 8.91
N ARG A 18 -4.84 8.01 10.06
CA ARG A 18 -3.53 7.95 10.71
C ARG A 18 -3.68 7.49 12.16
N LEU A 19 -2.86 6.54 12.60
CA LEU A 19 -2.83 6.14 14.01
C LEU A 19 -2.04 7.18 14.80
N SER A 20 -2.70 7.81 15.77
CA SER A 20 -2.10 8.71 16.74
C SER A 20 -1.34 7.96 17.83
N GLY A 21 -0.46 8.69 18.53
CA GLY A 21 0.37 8.13 19.61
C GLY A 21 -0.43 7.63 20.83
N ASP A 22 -1.70 8.00 20.95
CA ASP A 22 -2.62 7.50 21.97
C ASP A 22 -3.35 6.21 21.56
N GLY A 23 -3.01 5.66 20.38
CA GLY A 23 -3.59 4.43 19.84
C GLY A 23 -4.94 4.62 19.14
N LYS A 24 -5.35 5.87 18.84
CA LYS A 24 -6.58 6.15 18.11
C LYS A 24 -6.34 6.45 16.63
N TRP A 25 -7.33 6.15 15.81
CA TRP A 25 -7.34 6.51 14.40
C TRP A 25 -7.94 7.89 14.21
N ASP A 26 -7.14 8.81 13.67
CA ASP A 26 -7.60 10.13 13.27
C ASP A 26 -8.00 10.13 11.79
N ASP A 27 -9.20 10.62 11.50
CA ASP A 27 -9.65 10.92 10.13
C ASP A 27 -8.84 12.13 9.61
N GLN A 28 -8.12 11.94 8.51
CA GLN A 28 -7.32 12.97 7.86
C GLN A 28 -8.07 13.67 6.72
N GLY A 29 -9.24 13.17 6.33
CA GLY A 29 -10.03 13.68 5.21
C GLY A 29 -10.51 12.60 4.27
N THR A 30 -11.39 13.00 3.34
CA THR A 30 -11.93 12.09 2.32
C THR A 30 -11.61 12.60 0.93
N GLY A 31 -10.94 11.77 0.13
CA GLY A 31 -10.45 12.16 -1.19
C GLY A 31 -10.54 11.07 -2.22
N HIS A 32 -9.86 11.28 -3.35
CA HIS A 32 -9.76 10.34 -4.46
C HIS A 32 -8.33 9.83 -4.57
N VAL A 33 -8.16 8.51 -4.52
CA VAL A 33 -6.83 7.88 -4.62
C VAL A 33 -6.43 7.63 -6.07
N THR A 34 -5.16 7.91 -6.37
CA THR A 34 -4.50 7.57 -7.64
C THR A 34 -3.12 6.97 -7.37
N VAL A 35 -2.62 6.21 -8.36
CA VAL A 35 -1.24 5.75 -8.39
C VAL A 35 -0.56 6.44 -9.57
N ASP A 36 0.46 7.24 -9.31
CA ASP A 36 1.17 8.00 -10.34
C ASP A 36 2.66 8.14 -10.00
N TYR A 37 3.47 8.62 -10.94
CA TYR A 37 4.87 8.92 -10.71
C TYR A 37 5.02 10.22 -9.92
N LEU A 38 5.89 10.21 -8.92
CA LEU A 38 6.28 11.45 -8.27
C LEU A 38 7.07 12.31 -9.27
N GLU A 39 6.71 13.59 -9.42
CA GLU A 39 7.35 14.47 -10.41
C GLU A 39 8.88 14.43 -10.26
N ARG A 40 9.56 14.01 -11.34
CA ARG A 40 11.04 13.90 -11.46
C ARG A 40 11.66 12.67 -10.79
N ALA A 41 10.88 11.75 -10.25
CA ALA A 41 11.35 10.45 -9.78
C ALA A 41 10.73 9.32 -10.63
N GLU A 42 11.50 8.27 -10.92
CA GLU A 42 10.99 7.05 -11.57
C GLU A 42 10.23 6.15 -10.57
N GLU A 43 9.57 6.75 -9.58
CA GLU A 43 9.04 6.09 -8.40
C GLU A 43 7.52 6.30 -8.33
N LEU A 44 6.78 5.19 -8.35
CA LEU A 44 5.33 5.19 -8.25
C LEU A 44 4.89 5.44 -6.81
N SER A 45 3.89 6.30 -6.65
CA SER A 45 3.37 6.76 -5.37
C SER A 45 1.84 6.75 -5.37
N LEU A 46 1.28 6.53 -4.18
CA LEU A 46 -0.13 6.77 -3.90
C LEU A 46 -0.33 8.26 -3.63
N PHE A 47 -1.30 8.86 -4.33
CA PHE A 47 -1.77 10.21 -4.09
C PHE A 47 -3.22 10.14 -3.64
N VAL A 48 -3.58 10.92 -2.62
CA VAL A 48 -4.98 11.17 -2.28
C VAL A 48 -5.23 12.67 -2.33
N ILE A 49 -6.14 13.06 -3.21
CA ILE A 49 -6.54 14.46 -3.39
C ILE A 49 -7.90 14.67 -2.74
N ASP A 50 -8.01 15.67 -1.89
CA ASP A 50 -9.24 16.06 -1.22
C ASP A 50 -10.34 16.38 -2.23
N GLU A 51 -11.60 16.08 -1.89
CA GLU A 51 -12.71 16.31 -2.81
C GLU A 51 -13.33 17.72 -2.75
N GLU A 52 -13.09 18.46 -1.66
CA GLU A 52 -13.65 19.79 -1.43
C GLU A 52 -12.71 20.89 -1.92
N ASP A 53 -11.44 20.83 -1.52
CA ASP A 53 -10.46 21.90 -1.81
C ASP A 53 -9.37 21.50 -2.82
N ASN A 54 -9.37 20.24 -3.28
CA ASN A 54 -8.40 19.69 -4.21
C ASN A 54 -6.94 19.72 -3.69
N GLU A 55 -6.73 19.88 -2.39
CA GLU A 55 -5.42 19.79 -1.76
C GLU A 55 -4.96 18.33 -1.62
N THR A 56 -3.66 18.12 -1.44
CA THR A 56 -3.11 16.77 -1.29
C THR A 56 -3.21 16.31 0.16
N LEU A 57 -4.03 15.30 0.42
CA LEU A 57 -4.18 14.67 1.74
C LEU A 57 -3.05 13.68 2.06
N LEU A 58 -2.58 12.95 1.05
CA LEU A 58 -1.55 11.93 1.21
C LEU A 58 -0.67 11.84 -0.04
N VAL A 59 0.65 11.76 0.20
CA VAL A 59 1.63 11.26 -0.77
C VAL A 59 2.41 10.15 -0.09
N HIS A 60 2.29 8.94 -0.60
CA HIS A 60 3.01 7.77 -0.09
C HIS A 60 3.74 7.06 -1.22
N ARG A 61 5.07 7.03 -1.15
CA ARG A 61 5.87 6.26 -2.10
C ARG A 61 5.62 4.78 -1.90
N ILE A 62 5.36 4.05 -3.00
CA ILE A 62 5.18 2.60 -2.90
C ILE A 62 6.52 1.95 -2.54
N SER A 63 6.57 1.22 -1.42
CA SER A 63 7.74 0.47 -0.98
C SER A 63 7.79 -0.91 -1.64
N SER A 64 9.00 -1.39 -1.94
CA SER A 64 9.23 -2.78 -2.32
C SER A 64 8.95 -3.75 -1.17
N ASP A 65 9.04 -3.29 0.07
CA ASP A 65 8.87 -4.14 1.24
C ASP A 65 7.42 -4.61 1.40
N ASP A 66 7.24 -5.82 1.93
CA ASP A 66 5.93 -6.41 2.22
C ASP A 66 5.28 -5.80 3.48
N ILE A 67 4.91 -4.51 3.39
CA ILE A 67 4.33 -3.72 4.49
C ILE A 67 2.82 -3.49 4.36
N TYR A 68 2.26 -3.75 3.18
CA TYR A 68 0.86 -3.46 2.87
C TYR A 68 -0.03 -4.63 3.29
N ARG A 69 -1.21 -4.31 3.85
CA ARG A 69 -2.22 -5.28 4.25
C ARG A 69 -3.57 -4.88 3.69
N LYS A 70 -4.22 -5.78 2.97
CA LYS A 70 -5.64 -5.65 2.58
C LYS A 70 -6.52 -6.26 3.66
N GLN A 71 -7.53 -5.53 4.13
CA GLN A 71 -8.47 -5.97 5.16
C GLN A 71 -9.91 -5.74 4.67
N GLU A 72 -10.80 -6.71 4.93
CA GLU A 72 -12.25 -6.66 4.60
C GLU A 72 -12.61 -6.21 3.17
N ASP A 73 -11.72 -6.44 2.22
CA ASP A 73 -11.86 -6.04 0.82
C ASP A 73 -12.03 -4.53 0.54
N THR A 74 -12.02 -3.68 1.56
CA THR A 74 -12.22 -2.23 1.46
C THR A 74 -11.16 -1.42 2.19
N ILE A 75 -10.23 -2.05 2.91
CA ILE A 75 -9.18 -1.33 3.64
C ILE A 75 -7.81 -1.77 3.14
N ILE A 76 -6.93 -0.79 2.91
CA ILE A 76 -5.50 -1.02 2.70
C ILE A 76 -4.74 -0.25 3.77
N SER A 77 -3.91 -0.93 4.56
CA SER A 77 -3.12 -0.31 5.63
C SER A 77 -1.65 -0.66 5.52
N TRP A 78 -0.79 0.22 6.03
CA TRP A 78 0.66 0.02 6.10
C TRP A 78 1.27 0.89 7.20
N ARG A 79 2.48 0.52 7.63
CA ARG A 79 3.33 1.36 8.47
C ARG A 79 4.23 2.20 7.59
N ASP A 80 4.16 3.52 7.74
CA ASP A 80 5.07 4.44 7.07
C ASP A 80 6.51 4.20 7.57
N PRO A 81 7.48 3.84 6.69
CA PRO A 81 8.84 3.52 7.12
C PRO A 81 9.62 4.76 7.59
N LYS A 82 9.24 5.96 7.15
CA LYS A 82 9.92 7.21 7.49
C LYS A 82 9.45 7.75 8.85
N PHE A 83 8.15 7.65 9.11
CA PHE A 83 7.52 8.22 10.31
C PHE A 83 7.12 7.16 11.34
N SER A 84 7.30 5.87 11.05
CA SER A 84 6.87 4.74 11.90
C SER A 84 5.41 4.83 12.35
N THR A 85 4.58 5.50 11.55
CA THR A 85 3.17 5.75 11.84
C THR A 85 2.31 4.81 11.01
N GLU A 86 1.27 4.24 11.60
CA GLU A 86 0.32 3.41 10.86
C GLU A 86 -0.64 4.30 10.06
N LEU A 87 -0.85 3.95 8.79
CA LEU A 87 -1.74 4.62 7.86
C LEU A 87 -2.76 3.61 7.32
N ALA A 88 -3.95 4.09 7.02
CA ALA A 88 -4.98 3.30 6.37
C ALA A 88 -5.76 4.12 5.33
N LEU A 89 -6.09 3.46 4.23
CA LEU A 89 -7.08 3.92 3.26
C LEU A 89 -8.32 3.05 3.41
N SER A 90 -9.45 3.67 3.73
CA SER A 90 -10.76 3.02 3.73
C SER A 90 -11.51 3.42 2.48
N PHE A 91 -11.81 2.44 1.63
CA PHE A 91 -12.43 2.64 0.34
C PHE A 91 -13.95 2.57 0.45
N GLN A 92 -14.62 3.49 -0.22
CA GLN A 92 -16.07 3.43 -0.35
C GLN A 92 -16.53 2.19 -1.14
N GLU A 93 -15.74 1.74 -2.12
CA GLU A 93 -16.07 0.60 -2.97
C GLU A 93 -14.96 -0.46 -2.97
N THR A 94 -15.35 -1.74 -2.86
CA THR A 94 -14.46 -2.91 -2.97
C THR A 94 -13.72 -2.98 -4.31
N THR A 95 -14.37 -2.57 -5.39
CA THR A 95 -13.77 -2.49 -6.74
C THR A 95 -12.59 -1.53 -6.77
N GLY A 96 -12.72 -0.39 -6.10
CA GLY A 96 -11.66 0.60 -5.90
C GLY A 96 -10.48 0.08 -5.11
N CYS A 97 -10.77 -0.54 -3.97
CA CYS A 97 -9.77 -1.15 -3.11
C CYS A 97 -8.97 -2.21 -3.87
N SER A 98 -9.66 -3.12 -4.56
CA SER A 98 -9.02 -4.19 -5.34
C SER A 98 -8.16 -3.63 -6.47
N TYR A 99 -8.63 -2.60 -7.17
CA TYR A 99 -7.84 -1.92 -8.20
C TYR A 99 -6.53 -1.32 -7.65
N ILE A 100 -6.59 -0.58 -6.55
CA ILE A 100 -5.38 0.02 -5.96
C ILE A 100 -4.46 -1.04 -5.38
N TRP A 101 -5.00 -2.06 -4.73
CA TRP A 101 -4.25 -3.20 -4.22
C TRP A 101 -3.45 -3.90 -5.34
N ASP A 102 -4.11 -4.22 -6.45
CA ASP A 102 -3.47 -4.87 -7.59
C ASP A 102 -2.37 -3.99 -8.19
N ASN A 103 -2.57 -2.67 -8.23
CA ASN A 103 -1.54 -1.72 -8.64
C ASN A 103 -0.33 -1.76 -7.70
N ILE A 104 -0.52 -1.70 -6.37
CA ILE A 104 0.57 -1.81 -5.39
C ILE A 104 1.36 -3.11 -5.59
N CYS A 105 0.67 -4.25 -5.68
CA CYS A 105 1.32 -5.54 -5.90
C CYS A 105 2.05 -5.62 -7.26
N SER A 106 1.52 -4.98 -8.30
CA SER A 106 2.19 -4.89 -9.61
C SER A 106 3.48 -4.07 -9.51
N VAL A 107 3.43 -2.91 -8.86
CA VAL A 107 4.59 -2.05 -8.62
C VAL A 107 5.67 -2.79 -7.83
N GLN A 108 5.30 -3.45 -6.74
CA GLN A 108 6.24 -4.26 -5.96
C GLN A 108 6.90 -5.34 -6.81
N ARG A 109 6.12 -6.12 -7.59
CA ARG A 109 6.69 -7.15 -8.47
C ARG A 109 7.66 -6.57 -9.50
N ASN A 110 7.32 -5.43 -10.11
CA ASN A 110 8.18 -4.77 -11.09
C ASN A 110 9.49 -4.27 -10.46
N MET A 111 9.45 -3.74 -9.24
CA MET A 111 10.65 -3.34 -8.50
C MET A 111 11.57 -4.55 -8.23
N HIS A 112 11.02 -5.65 -7.69
CA HIS A 112 11.81 -6.86 -7.45
C HIS A 112 12.41 -7.44 -8.74
N PHE A 113 11.67 -7.41 -9.84
CA PHE A 113 12.16 -7.88 -11.14
C PHE A 113 13.28 -6.98 -11.68
N ASN A 114 13.15 -5.65 -11.57
CA ASN A 114 14.19 -4.72 -11.98
C ASN A 114 15.46 -4.86 -11.14
N THR A 115 15.33 -5.10 -9.83
CA THR A 115 16.45 -5.42 -8.95
C THR A 115 17.17 -6.69 -9.41
N LEU A 116 16.44 -7.78 -9.68
CA LEU A 116 17.03 -9.04 -10.17
C LEU A 116 17.72 -8.88 -11.53
N ASN A 117 17.15 -8.10 -12.46
CA ASN A 117 17.80 -7.81 -13.73
C ASN A 117 19.11 -7.05 -13.51
N ASN A 118 19.10 -6.01 -12.67
CA ASN A 118 20.31 -5.25 -12.34
C ASN A 118 21.38 -6.13 -11.66
N GLU A 119 20.98 -7.03 -10.75
CA GLU A 119 21.89 -8.02 -10.15
C GLU A 119 22.40 -9.05 -11.15
N THR A 120 21.60 -9.46 -12.14
CA THR A 120 22.02 -10.39 -13.20
C THR A 120 23.11 -9.77 -14.09
N TYR A 121 23.03 -8.47 -14.39
CA TYR A 121 24.07 -7.77 -15.16
C TYR A 121 25.38 -7.53 -14.37
N HIS A 122 25.31 -7.46 -13.04
CA HIS A 122 26.49 -7.42 -12.18
C HIS A 122 27.06 -8.81 -11.87
N SER A 123 26.22 -9.84 -11.80
CA SER A 123 26.59 -11.22 -11.44
C SER A 123 27.23 -12.00 -12.60
N VAL A 124 26.87 -11.74 -13.87
CA VAL A 124 27.57 -12.39 -15.01
C VAL A 124 29.05 -12.02 -15.11
N ASN A 125 29.50 -10.98 -14.40
CA ASN A 125 30.92 -10.61 -14.31
C ASN A 125 31.63 -11.18 -13.07
N SER A 126 30.92 -11.81 -12.13
CA SER A 126 31.50 -12.29 -10.88
C SER A 126 30.92 -13.65 -10.47
N GLU A 127 31.45 -14.68 -11.12
CA GLU A 127 31.55 -16.07 -10.63
C GLU A 127 30.27 -16.80 -10.20
N LEU A 128 29.91 -17.80 -11.02
CA LEU A 128 29.55 -19.16 -10.58
C LEU A 128 30.10 -19.50 -9.18
N ARG A 129 29.31 -19.29 -8.12
CA ARG A 129 29.54 -19.89 -6.80
C ARG A 129 28.21 -20.34 -6.23
N GLU A 130 28.15 -21.65 -5.99
CA GLU A 130 26.99 -22.47 -5.68
C GLU A 130 26.24 -22.00 -4.43
N LEU A 131 24.90 -22.08 -4.48
CA LEU A 131 24.03 -21.85 -3.32
C LEU A 131 23.93 -23.14 -2.49
N PRO A 132 23.98 -23.08 -1.15
CA PRO A 132 23.78 -24.26 -0.30
C PRO A 132 22.32 -24.72 -0.31
N ALA A 133 22.10 -26.02 -0.10
CA ALA A 133 20.78 -26.65 -0.13
C ALA A 133 19.84 -26.11 0.97
N VAL A 134 18.58 -25.87 0.59
CA VAL A 134 17.52 -25.41 1.49
C VAL A 134 17.03 -26.57 2.35
N GLU A 135 17.27 -26.53 3.66
CA GLU A 135 16.74 -27.50 4.61
C GLU A 135 15.52 -26.91 5.33
N LEU A 136 14.42 -27.67 5.40
CA LEU A 136 13.08 -27.26 5.87
C LEU A 136 12.97 -26.89 7.36
N SER A 137 14.09 -26.72 8.07
CA SER A 137 14.15 -26.59 9.54
C SER A 137 14.29 -25.15 10.07
N THR A 138 14.26 -24.11 9.23
CA THR A 138 14.47 -22.71 9.66
C THR A 138 13.25 -21.78 9.55
N LEU A 139 12.03 -22.31 9.34
CA LEU A 139 10.79 -21.49 9.40
C LEU A 139 10.52 -21.02 10.85
N PRO A 140 10.57 -19.71 11.16
CA PRO A 140 10.03 -19.22 12.42
C PRO A 140 8.50 -19.16 12.32
N ILE A 141 7.91 -19.54 13.44
CA ILE A 141 6.49 -19.76 13.71
C ILE A 141 5.62 -18.53 13.37
N ILE A 142 4.65 -18.72 12.48
CA ILE A 142 3.49 -17.82 12.32
C ILE A 142 2.66 -17.93 13.59
N LEU A 143 2.72 -16.94 14.48
CA LEU A 143 1.72 -16.75 15.53
C LEU A 143 1.72 -15.30 15.97
N LYS A 144 0.51 -14.71 15.95
CA LYS A 144 0.06 -13.50 16.67
C LYS A 144 0.04 -12.18 15.88
N VAL A 145 -0.84 -12.10 14.89
CA VAL A 145 -1.44 -10.82 14.43
C VAL A 145 -2.91 -11.09 14.11
N GLU A 146 -3.75 -11.21 15.14
CA GLU A 146 -5.20 -11.45 14.92
C GLU A 146 -6.06 -10.55 15.82
N SER A 147 -5.55 -10.14 17.00
CA SER A 147 -6.25 -9.21 17.89
C SER A 147 -6.26 -7.78 17.37
N ASP A 148 -5.15 -7.31 16.82
CA ASP A 148 -4.98 -5.89 16.51
C ASP A 148 -5.68 -5.52 15.20
N ALA A 149 -5.74 -6.46 14.24
CA ALA A 149 -6.47 -6.29 12.98
C ALA A 149 -7.98 -6.17 13.21
N LEU A 150 -8.57 -6.96 14.11
CA LEU A 150 -10.00 -6.90 14.42
C LEU A 150 -10.41 -5.59 15.10
N VAL A 151 -9.55 -5.02 15.96
CA VAL A 151 -9.79 -3.70 16.57
C VAL A 151 -9.64 -2.57 15.53
N PHE A 152 -8.67 -2.70 14.62
CA PHE A 152 -8.44 -1.77 13.51
C PHE A 152 -9.66 -1.62 12.61
N VAL A 153 -10.25 -2.77 12.27
CA VAL A 153 -11.40 -2.88 11.38
C VAL A 153 -12.67 -2.35 12.02
N LEU A 154 -12.91 -2.68 13.30
CA LEU A 154 -14.11 -2.22 14.01
C LEU A 154 -14.15 -0.68 14.18
N VAL A 155 -12.99 -0.05 14.34
CA VAL A 155 -12.90 1.41 14.60
C VAL A 155 -13.10 2.23 13.32
N ILE A 156 -12.64 1.76 12.16
CA ILE A 156 -12.73 2.49 10.89
C ILE A 156 -14.12 2.36 10.24
N ILE A 157 -14.86 1.27 10.50
CA ILE A 157 -16.17 1.01 9.86
C ILE A 157 -17.35 1.66 10.62
N LEU A 158 -17.15 2.06 11.88
CA LEU A 158 -18.21 2.62 12.73
C LEU A 158 -18.33 4.17 12.71
N PHE A 159 -17.56 4.90 11.89
CA PHE A 159 -17.60 6.37 11.81
C PHE A 159 -17.60 6.93 10.38
#